data_AF-A0A953DW36-F1
#
_entry.id   AF-A0A953DW36-F1
#
_cell.length_a   1.000
_cell.length_b   1.000
_cell.length_c   1.000
_cell.angle_alpha   90.00
_cell.angle_beta   90.00
_cell.angle_gamma   90.00
#
_symmetry.space_group_name_H-M   'P 1'
#
loop_
_entity.id
_entity.type
_entity.pdbx_description
1 polymer ?
#
loop_
_entity_poly.entity_id
_entity_poly.type
_entity_poly.pdbx_seq_one_letter_code
_entity_poly.pdbx_strand_id
1 'polypeptide(L)'
;EAPVVRCRDAASPLGERLAAVVWQLPAFLKKDMERLEQFVGILGRCWQSTRHAIEFRHPSWFDDEVAACLEQYAIAACISDAPDWPMWERVTTDLVYIRLHGHTRKYASSYSKLALRNWARRIRRWLDESRAVHVYFDNDAEGAAPRNALTLLELLR
;
A
#
# COMPACT_ATOMS: atom_id res chain seq x y z
N GLU A 1 16.93 12.27 -7.53
CA GLU A 1 17.76 11.04 -7.50
C GLU A 1 18.49 10.83 -6.17
N ALA A 2 19.37 11.74 -5.74
CA ALA A 2 20.18 11.58 -4.52
C ALA A 2 19.40 11.16 -3.24
N PRO A 3 18.18 11.65 -2.95
CA PRO A 3 17.40 11.16 -1.80
C PRO A 3 17.01 9.69 -1.90
N VAL A 4 16.63 9.21 -3.09
CA VAL A 4 16.25 7.80 -3.32
C VAL A 4 17.44 6.87 -3.09
N VAL A 5 18.61 7.24 -3.63
CA VAL A 5 19.86 6.49 -3.42
C VAL A 5 20.19 6.39 -1.94
N ARG A 6 20.06 7.50 -1.19
CA ARG A 6 20.29 7.50 0.26
C ARG A 6 19.35 6.56 1.01
N CYS A 7 18.05 6.57 0.68
CA CYS A 7 17.07 5.66 1.27
C CYS A 7 17.38 4.20 0.94
N ARG A 8 17.75 3.90 -0.31
CA ARG A 8 18.17 2.57 -0.75
C ARG A 8 19.36 2.08 0.06
N ASP A 9 20.41 2.87 0.13
CA ASP A 9 21.65 2.47 0.79
C ASP A 9 21.42 2.24 2.28
N ALA A 10 20.60 3.06 2.92
CA ALA A 10 20.19 2.87 4.31
C ALA A 10 19.35 1.60 4.54
N ALA A 11 18.49 1.22 3.58
CA ALA A 11 17.67 0.01 3.66
C ALA A 11 18.41 -1.27 3.21
N SER A 12 19.51 -1.14 2.47
CA SER A 12 20.26 -2.26 1.88
C SER A 12 20.69 -3.35 2.88
N PRO A 13 21.03 -3.06 4.16
CA PRO A 13 21.40 -4.11 5.12
C PRO A 13 20.26 -5.07 5.47
N LEU A 14 19.00 -4.72 5.16
CA LEU A 14 17.86 -5.62 5.36
C LEU A 14 17.87 -6.81 4.39
N GLY A 15 18.57 -6.69 3.25
CA GLY A 15 18.70 -7.76 2.26
C GLY A 15 17.35 -8.39 1.88
N GLU A 16 17.29 -9.72 1.91
CA GLU A 16 16.09 -10.50 1.59
C GLU A 16 14.90 -10.26 2.55
N ARG A 17 15.13 -9.66 3.71
CA ARG A 17 14.05 -9.29 4.65
C ARG A 17 13.31 -8.03 4.21
N LEU A 18 13.84 -7.25 3.26
CA LEU A 18 13.16 -6.08 2.70
C LEU A 18 12.09 -6.52 1.68
N ALA A 19 10.89 -6.76 2.18
CA ALA A 19 9.80 -7.25 1.33
C ALA A 19 9.25 -6.18 0.36
N ALA A 20 9.16 -4.93 0.82
CA ALA A 20 8.74 -3.78 0.01
C ALA A 20 9.10 -2.44 0.69
N VAL A 21 9.10 -1.36 -0.08
CA VAL A 21 9.20 0.02 0.43
C VAL A 21 7.92 0.77 0.09
N VAL A 22 7.28 1.36 1.10
CA VAL A 22 6.09 2.19 0.93
C VAL A 22 6.43 3.67 0.93
N TRP A 23 5.96 4.38 -0.08
CA TRP A 23 6.08 5.83 -0.23
C TRP A 23 4.72 6.47 0.03
N GLN A 24 4.52 6.92 1.26
CA GLN A 24 3.28 7.53 1.68
C GLN A 24 3.29 9.03 1.39
N LEU A 25 2.40 9.49 0.51
CA LEU A 25 2.29 10.91 0.17
C LEU A 25 1.41 11.66 1.17
N PRO A 26 1.70 12.93 1.48
CA PRO A 26 0.85 13.71 2.36
C PRO A 26 -0.47 14.10 1.66
N ALA A 27 -1.54 14.27 2.44
CA ALA A 27 -2.88 14.53 1.90
C ALA A 27 -3.03 15.86 1.14
N PHE A 28 -2.13 16.83 1.35
CA PHE A 28 -2.13 18.11 0.63
C PHE A 28 -1.44 18.03 -0.74
N LEU A 29 -0.70 16.95 -1.04
CA LEU A 29 0.02 16.82 -2.30
C LEU A 29 -0.95 16.36 -3.39
N LYS A 30 -1.31 17.28 -4.29
CA LYS A 30 -2.21 17.03 -5.43
C LYS A 30 -1.50 16.29 -6.57
N LYS A 31 -2.29 15.70 -7.47
CA LYS A 31 -1.83 15.00 -8.68
C LYS A 31 -0.93 15.90 -9.51
N ASP A 32 0.23 15.36 -9.83
CA ASP A 32 1.28 15.94 -10.66
C ASP A 32 1.94 14.76 -11.39
N MET A 33 1.51 14.50 -12.63
CA MET A 33 1.93 13.32 -13.39
C MET A 33 3.41 13.39 -13.77
N GLU A 34 3.90 14.57 -14.15
CA GLU A 34 5.32 14.77 -14.47
C GLU A 34 6.19 14.39 -13.26
N ARG A 35 5.81 14.83 -12.06
CA ARG A 35 6.53 14.46 -10.83
C ARG A 35 6.43 12.98 -10.52
N LEU A 36 5.26 12.36 -10.72
CA LEU A 36 5.09 10.92 -10.50
C LEU A 36 5.99 10.13 -11.45
N GLU A 37 5.93 10.41 -12.74
CA GLU A 37 6.73 9.74 -13.77
C GLU A 37 8.25 9.89 -13.52
N GLN A 38 8.69 11.10 -13.19
CA GLN A 38 10.09 11.34 -12.81
C GLN A 38 10.49 10.50 -11.59
N PHE A 39 9.62 10.43 -10.57
CA PHE A 39 9.89 9.68 -9.34
C PHE A 39 9.96 8.17 -9.58
N VAL A 40 8.96 7.59 -10.25
CA VAL A 40 8.94 6.15 -10.55
C VAL A 40 10.06 5.75 -11.52
N GLY A 41 10.42 6.63 -12.45
CA GLY A 41 11.59 6.45 -13.30
C GLY A 41 12.91 6.44 -12.52
N ILE A 42 13.04 7.26 -11.47
CA ILE A 42 14.21 7.21 -10.58
C ILE A 42 14.24 5.89 -9.80
N LEU A 43 13.11 5.41 -9.28
CA LEU A 43 13.04 4.10 -8.60
C LEU A 43 13.47 2.97 -9.55
N GLY A 44 12.94 2.97 -10.77
CA GLY A 44 13.27 2.00 -11.81
C GLY A 44 14.71 2.07 -12.33
N ARG A 45 15.46 3.15 -12.08
CA ARG A 45 16.91 3.18 -12.38
C ARG A 45 17.76 2.84 -11.17
N CYS A 46 17.42 3.37 -10.00
CA CYS A 46 18.29 3.36 -8.85
C CYS A 46 17.98 2.24 -7.83
N TRP A 47 16.77 1.66 -7.82
CA TRP A 47 16.33 0.71 -6.79
C TRP A 47 15.47 -0.45 -7.33
N GLN A 48 15.90 -1.03 -8.46
CA GLN A 48 15.16 -2.06 -9.20
C GLN A 48 14.92 -3.39 -8.45
N SER A 49 15.80 -3.73 -7.50
CA SER A 49 15.76 -5.01 -6.78
C SER A 49 14.72 -5.07 -5.65
N THR A 50 13.90 -4.04 -5.47
CA THR A 50 12.96 -3.93 -4.35
C THR A 50 11.57 -3.57 -4.87
N ARG A 51 10.55 -4.20 -4.30
CA ARG A 51 9.16 -3.86 -4.60
C ARG A 51 8.79 -2.52 -3.98
N HIS A 52 8.06 -1.70 -4.71
CA HIS A 52 7.62 -0.39 -4.23
C HIS A 52 6.10 -0.31 -4.18
N ALA A 53 5.59 0.40 -3.18
CA ALA A 53 4.19 0.78 -3.09
C ALA A 53 4.06 2.30 -2.89
N ILE A 54 3.06 2.94 -3.48
CA ILE A 54 2.75 4.36 -3.25
C ILE A 54 1.37 4.47 -2.62
N GLU A 55 1.28 5.19 -1.51
CA GLU A 55 0.01 5.52 -0.85
C GLU A 55 -0.37 6.97 -1.14
N PHE A 56 -1.42 7.12 -1.95
CA PHE A 56 -2.03 8.41 -2.26
C PHE A 56 -3.10 8.75 -1.23
N ARG A 57 -3.14 10.03 -0.83
CA ARG A 57 -4.08 10.55 0.17
C ARG A 57 -4.91 11.73 -0.31
N HIS A 58 -4.63 12.23 -1.51
CA HIS A 58 -5.40 13.29 -2.14
C HIS A 58 -6.28 12.69 -3.26
N PRO A 59 -7.60 12.99 -3.30
CA PRO A 59 -8.53 12.36 -4.25
C PRO A 59 -8.16 12.48 -5.73
N SER A 60 -7.43 13.54 -6.10
CA SER A 60 -7.03 13.76 -7.50
C SER A 60 -6.08 12.69 -8.05
N TRP A 61 -5.49 11.83 -7.22
CA TRP A 61 -4.62 10.74 -7.65
C TRP A 61 -5.39 9.46 -8.03
N PHE A 62 -6.66 9.34 -7.65
CA PHE A 62 -7.45 8.12 -7.88
C PHE A 62 -8.04 8.13 -9.29
N ASP A 63 -7.17 7.90 -10.26
CA ASP A 63 -7.44 8.10 -11.68
C ASP A 63 -6.72 7.05 -12.53
N ASP A 64 -7.27 6.72 -13.69
CA ASP A 64 -6.77 5.63 -14.52
C ASP A 64 -5.40 5.96 -15.17
N GLU A 65 -5.07 7.24 -15.40
CA GLU A 65 -3.73 7.65 -15.86
C GLU A 65 -2.65 7.35 -14.82
N VAL A 66 -2.97 7.54 -13.54
CA VAL A 66 -2.08 7.21 -12.43
C VAL A 66 -1.90 5.69 -12.34
N ALA A 67 -2.98 4.91 -12.49
CA ALA A 67 -2.91 3.46 -12.48
C ALA A 67 -2.01 2.92 -13.61
N ALA A 68 -2.19 3.42 -14.84
CA ALA A 68 -1.39 3.03 -15.99
C ALA A 68 0.10 3.35 -15.79
N CYS A 69 0.43 4.51 -15.22
CA CYS A 69 1.81 4.86 -14.86
C CYS A 69 2.41 3.86 -13.86
N LEU A 70 1.68 3.51 -12.80
CA LEU A 70 2.16 2.55 -11.81
C LEU A 70 2.35 1.15 -12.39
N GLU A 71 1.43 0.71 -13.27
CA GLU A 71 1.52 -0.57 -13.99
C GLU A 71 2.76 -0.64 -14.87
N GLN A 72 3.05 0.42 -15.62
CA GLN A 72 4.22 0.50 -16.49
C GLN A 72 5.54 0.30 -15.72
N TYR A 73 5.60 0.77 -14.48
CA TYR A 73 6.80 0.67 -13.62
C TYR A 73 6.72 -0.45 -12.58
N ALA A 74 5.70 -1.32 -12.64
CA ALA A 74 5.45 -2.41 -11.69
C ALA A 74 5.39 -1.96 -10.21
N ILE A 75 4.85 -0.76 -9.96
CA ILE A 75 4.70 -0.20 -8.62
C ILE A 75 3.30 -0.48 -8.09
N ALA A 76 3.17 -0.89 -6.83
CA ALA A 76 1.89 -1.15 -6.21
C ALA A 76 1.18 0.17 -5.82
N ALA A 77 -0.06 0.34 -6.28
CA ALA A 77 -0.99 1.26 -5.63
C ALA A 77 -1.35 0.69 -4.25
N CYS A 78 -1.05 1.44 -3.19
CA CYS A 78 -1.38 1.01 -1.83
C CYS A 78 -2.89 1.15 -1.59
N ILE A 79 -3.58 0.01 -1.44
CA ILE A 79 -5.00 -0.02 -1.12
C ILE A 79 -5.15 0.33 0.36
N SER A 80 -5.64 1.53 0.61
CA SER A 80 -5.69 2.09 1.97
C SER A 80 -7.13 2.31 2.40
N ASP A 81 -7.50 1.81 3.58
CA ASP A 81 -8.80 2.05 4.19
C ASP A 81 -8.66 3.05 5.34
N ALA A 82 -9.18 4.25 5.11
CA ALA A 82 -9.19 5.38 6.02
C ALA A 82 -10.46 6.22 5.75
N PRO A 83 -10.97 6.97 6.73
CA PRO A 83 -12.15 7.82 6.53
C PRO A 83 -11.82 9.08 5.71
N ASP A 84 -10.56 9.49 5.66
CA ASP A 84 -10.10 10.77 5.11
C ASP A 84 -10.03 10.80 3.56
N TRP A 85 -9.94 9.63 2.91
CA TRP A 85 -9.83 9.53 1.45
C TRP A 85 -10.49 8.25 0.91
N PRO A 86 -10.92 8.24 -0.36
CA PRO A 86 -11.45 7.04 -1.02
C PRO A 86 -10.52 5.83 -0.93
N MET A 87 -11.08 4.66 -0.60
CA MET A 87 -10.38 3.39 -0.78
C MET A 87 -10.31 3.06 -2.27
N TRP A 88 -9.13 3.25 -2.86
CA TRP A 88 -8.87 2.97 -4.27
C TRP A 88 -8.41 1.52 -4.45
N GLU A 89 -9.35 0.62 -4.74
CA GLU A 89 -9.10 -0.82 -4.95
C GLU A 89 -8.51 -1.09 -6.35
N ARG A 90 -7.37 -0.47 -6.67
CA ARG A 90 -6.60 -0.72 -7.90
C ARG A 90 -5.39 -1.59 -7.60
N VAL A 91 -5.16 -2.60 -8.45
CA VAL A 91 -3.98 -3.47 -8.38
C VAL A 91 -3.15 -3.26 -9.63
N THR A 92 -1.98 -2.67 -9.46
CA THR A 92 -1.11 -2.18 -10.55
C THR A 92 0.17 -2.99 -10.71
N THR A 93 0.33 -4.08 -9.95
CA THR A 93 1.49 -4.98 -10.03
C THR A 93 1.14 -6.33 -9.42
N ASP A 94 2.07 -7.28 -9.39
CA ASP A 94 1.89 -8.60 -8.78
C ASP A 94 1.89 -8.58 -7.23
N LEU A 95 2.27 -7.45 -6.64
CA LEU A 95 2.14 -7.12 -5.22
C LEU A 95 0.86 -6.31 -4.96
N VAL A 96 -0.02 -6.86 -4.13
CA VAL A 96 -1.13 -6.15 -3.49
C VAL A 96 -0.68 -5.68 -2.10
N TYR A 97 -0.48 -4.38 -1.95
CA TYR A 97 -0.07 -3.76 -0.69
C TYR A 97 -1.25 -3.06 -0.03
N ILE A 98 -1.64 -3.50 1.17
CA ILE A 98 -2.86 -3.03 1.86
C ILE A 98 -2.48 -2.38 3.19
N ARG A 99 -3.04 -1.19 3.47
CA ARG A 99 -2.94 -0.53 4.77
C ARG A 99 -4.32 -0.26 5.35
N LEU A 100 -4.57 -0.80 6.54
CA LEU A 100 -5.84 -0.71 7.24
C LEU A 100 -5.69 0.28 8.40
N HIS A 101 -6.00 1.56 8.15
CA HIS A 101 -5.84 2.63 9.13
C HIS A 101 -7.02 2.74 10.11
N GLY A 102 -8.11 1.99 9.89
CA GLY A 102 -9.34 2.10 10.67
C GLY A 102 -10.41 2.88 9.90
N HIS A 103 -11.61 2.30 9.82
CA HIS A 103 -12.66 2.72 8.88
C HIS A 103 -13.46 3.96 9.33
N THR A 104 -13.81 4.07 10.62
CA THR A 104 -14.68 5.16 11.13
C THR A 104 -13.93 6.29 11.81
N ARG A 105 -12.79 5.97 12.45
CA ARG A 105 -11.82 6.90 12.99
C ARG A 105 -10.44 6.36 12.65
N LYS A 106 -9.70 7.16 11.90
CA LYS A 106 -8.31 6.86 11.56
C LYS A 106 -7.52 6.60 12.84
N TYR A 107 -6.71 5.56 12.82
CA TYR A 107 -5.86 5.07 13.89
C TYR A 107 -6.57 4.45 15.10
N ALA A 108 -7.88 4.55 15.28
CA ALA A 108 -8.56 4.08 16.50
C ALA A 108 -9.64 3.01 16.28
N SER A 109 -10.25 2.97 15.10
CA SER A 109 -11.38 2.06 14.89
C SER A 109 -10.92 0.62 14.75
N SER A 110 -11.39 -0.22 15.67
CA SER A 110 -11.35 -1.67 15.47
C SER A 110 -12.24 -2.08 14.29
N TYR A 111 -11.79 -3.07 13.53
CA TYR A 111 -12.55 -3.63 12.44
C TYR A 111 -13.57 -4.64 12.97
N SER A 112 -14.82 -4.51 12.55
CA SER A 112 -15.82 -5.53 12.86
C SER A 112 -15.46 -6.86 12.17
N LYS A 113 -15.91 -7.98 12.75
CA LYS A 113 -15.74 -9.31 12.13
C LYS A 113 -16.32 -9.38 10.71
N LEU A 114 -17.40 -8.63 10.44
CA LEU A 114 -17.97 -8.53 9.10
C LEU A 114 -17.03 -7.79 8.13
N ALA A 115 -16.44 -6.68 8.55
CA ALA A 115 -15.46 -5.96 7.75
C ALA A 115 -14.22 -6.83 7.44
N LEU A 116 -13.71 -7.55 8.44
CA LEU A 116 -12.59 -8.48 8.26
C LEU A 116 -12.94 -9.65 7.33
N ARG A 117 -14.17 -10.17 7.36
CA ARG A 117 -14.63 -11.19 6.38
C ARG A 117 -14.63 -10.66 4.95
N ASN A 118 -15.01 -9.39 4.75
CA ASN A 118 -14.97 -8.77 3.43
C ASN A 118 -13.52 -8.61 2.94
N TRP A 119 -12.60 -8.20 3.82
CA TRP A 119 -11.18 -8.19 3.52
C TRP A 119 -10.64 -9.58 3.19
N ALA A 120 -10.97 -10.60 3.99
CA ALA A 120 -10.57 -11.97 3.73
C ALA A 120 -11.04 -12.48 2.36
N ARG A 121 -12.26 -12.10 1.92
CA ARG A 121 -12.78 -12.44 0.58
C ARG A 121 -11.96 -11.78 -0.53
N ARG A 122 -11.65 -10.48 -0.39
CA ARG A 122 -10.80 -9.75 -1.36
C ARG A 122 -9.40 -10.37 -1.44
N ILE A 123 -8.80 -10.66 -0.30
CA ILE A 123 -7.46 -11.25 -0.19
C ILE A 123 -7.43 -12.62 -0.86
N ARG A 124 -8.40 -13.51 -0.60
CA ARG A 124 -8.49 -14.80 -1.28
C ARG A 124 -8.52 -14.67 -2.80
N ARG A 125 -9.34 -13.76 -3.34
CA ARG A 125 -9.37 -13.49 -4.79
C ARG A 125 -7.98 -13.13 -5.34
N TRP A 126 -7.25 -12.24 -4.67
CA TRP A 126 -5.90 -11.87 -5.11
C TRP A 126 -4.87 -13.01 -4.98
N LEU A 127 -5.01 -13.85 -3.95
CA LEU A 127 -4.17 -15.05 -3.81
C LEU A 127 -4.47 -16.08 -4.91
N ASP A 128 -5.75 -16.27 -5.28
CA ASP A 128 -6.16 -17.14 -6.39
C ASP A 128 -5.62 -16.63 -7.75
N GLU A 129 -5.44 -15.32 -7.88
CA GLU A 129 -4.76 -14.65 -9.01
C GLU A 129 -3.22 -14.77 -8.95
N SER A 130 -2.67 -15.57 -8.03
CA SER A 130 -1.22 -15.75 -7.80
C SER A 130 -0.46 -14.46 -7.45
N ARG A 131 -1.14 -13.49 -6.82
CA ARG A 131 -0.53 -12.23 -6.37
C ARG A 131 0.03 -12.38 -4.96
N ALA A 132 1.14 -11.69 -4.69
CA ALA A 132 1.63 -11.52 -3.33
C ALA A 132 0.76 -10.49 -2.61
N VAL A 133 0.27 -10.80 -1.41
CA VAL A 133 -0.60 -9.90 -0.64
C VAL A 133 0.05 -9.55 0.70
N HIS A 134 0.38 -8.28 0.91
CA HIS A 134 0.89 -7.78 2.19
C HIS A 134 -0.18 -6.89 2.83
N VAL A 135 -0.56 -7.21 4.07
CA VAL A 135 -1.57 -6.47 4.83
C VAL A 135 -0.95 -5.92 6.10
N TYR A 136 -1.05 -4.61 6.30
CA TYR A 136 -0.58 -3.93 7.50
C TYR A 136 -1.76 -3.23 8.17
N PHE A 137 -2.01 -3.58 9.44
CA PHE A 137 -2.93 -2.83 10.28
C PHE A 137 -2.18 -1.69 10.96
N ASP A 138 -2.74 -0.50 10.88
CA ASP A 138 -2.17 0.74 11.43
C ASP A 138 -3.18 1.39 12.40
N ASN A 139 -4.27 0.69 12.74
CA ASN A 139 -5.30 1.14 13.66
C ASN A 139 -4.91 0.84 15.13
N ASP A 140 -3.75 1.37 15.52
CA ASP A 140 -3.06 1.01 16.77
C ASP A 140 -3.59 1.69 18.03
N ALA A 141 -4.36 2.76 17.91
CA ALA A 141 -4.96 3.37 19.09
C ALA A 141 -5.89 2.34 19.75
N GLU A 142 -5.71 2.16 21.06
CA GLU A 142 -6.36 1.14 21.89
C GLU A 142 -5.91 -0.32 21.63
N GLY A 143 -4.85 -0.55 20.84
CA GLY A 143 -4.26 -1.87 20.62
C GLY A 143 -5.10 -2.81 19.74
N ALA A 144 -5.92 -2.24 18.85
CA ALA A 144 -6.82 -3.00 18.00
C ALA A 144 -6.10 -3.73 16.84
N ALA A 145 -5.01 -3.18 16.31
CA ALA A 145 -4.32 -3.73 15.14
C ALA A 145 -3.84 -5.18 15.31
N PRO A 146 -3.14 -5.59 16.40
CA PRO A 146 -2.75 -7.00 16.56
C PRO A 146 -3.95 -7.95 16.63
N ARG A 147 -5.04 -7.55 17.29
CA ARG A 147 -6.27 -8.37 17.41
C ARG A 147 -6.95 -8.54 16.06
N ASN A 148 -7.01 -7.48 15.26
CA ASN A 148 -7.58 -7.52 13.91
C ASN A 148 -6.72 -8.36 12.96
N ALA A 149 -5.39 -8.27 13.07
CA ALA A 149 -4.47 -9.10 12.30
C ALA A 149 -4.67 -10.59 12.61
N LEU A 150 -4.74 -10.97 13.89
CA LEU A 150 -5.00 -12.36 14.29
C LEU A 150 -6.37 -12.85 13.80
N THR A 151 -7.41 -12.04 13.94
CA THR A 151 -8.76 -12.37 13.46
C THR A 151 -8.78 -12.53 11.94
N LEU A 152 -8.06 -11.69 11.20
CA LEU A 152 -7.96 -11.81 9.74
C LEU A 152 -7.22 -13.09 9.34
N LEU A 153 -6.14 -13.46 10.04
CA LEU A 153 -5.42 -14.71 9.81
C LEU A 153 -6.32 -15.93 10.04
N GLU A 154 -7.13 -15.94 11.11
CA GLU A 154 -8.13 -16.99 11.34
C GLU A 154 -9.15 -17.08 10.21
N LEU A 155 -9.59 -15.93 9.69
CA LEU A 155 -10.54 -15.85 8.58
C LEU A 155 -9.94 -16.19 7.22
N LEU A 156 -8.61 -16.28 7.08
CA LEU A 156 -7.89 -16.63 5.86
C LEU A 156 -7.46 -18.11 5.80
N ARG A 157 -7.42 -18.78 6.94
CA ARG A 157 -7.34 -20.25 7.00
C ARG A 157 -8.56 -20.89 6.33
#